data_AF-A0A318HI93-F1
#
_entry.id   AF-A0A318HI93-F1
#
_cell.length_a   1.000
_cell.length_b   1.000
_cell.length_c   1.000
_cell.angle_alpha   90.00
_cell.angle_beta   90.00
_cell.angle_gamma   90.00
#
_symmetry.space_group_name_H-M   'P 1'
#
loop_
_entity.id
_entity.type
_entity.pdbx_description
1 polymer ?
#
loop_
_entity_poly.entity_id
_entity_poly.type
_entity_poly.pdbx_seq_one_letter_code
_entity_poly.pdbx_strand_id
1 'polypeptide(L)'
;MATTEETFTLAALQTAEGIASSLWPRYGRVSATLRPIRIDSLKTVQNVVQQSHLQRVQAAVDCWIAQGRPLFPPLSATTSGSAGVLVDLTDTGELMIIDGVHRCLAARNRGRHELLVTIFTPRRPLPPPGRLLSLANVEVSPEPTDLMPIRDQLDGSLFRPGSRIAADLEAAFALS
;
A
#
# COMPACT_ATOMS: atom_id res chain seq x y z
N MET A 1 -17.22 18.25 -17.72
CA MET A 1 -16.59 18.60 -16.43
C MET A 1 -15.65 17.46 -16.08
N ALA A 2 -14.36 17.62 -16.31
CA ALA A 2 -13.37 16.68 -15.81
C ALA A 2 -13.39 16.79 -14.28
N THR A 3 -13.79 15.72 -13.60
CA THR A 3 -13.71 15.65 -12.14
C THR A 3 -12.24 15.75 -11.75
N THR A 4 -11.98 16.36 -10.59
CA THR A 4 -10.65 16.61 -10.01
C THR A 4 -9.76 15.34 -9.87
N GLU A 5 -10.29 14.15 -10.20
CA GLU A 5 -9.61 12.86 -10.26
C GLU A 5 -8.74 12.66 -11.52
N GLU A 6 -9.03 13.33 -12.65
CA GLU A 6 -8.30 13.09 -13.91
C GLU A 6 -6.97 13.85 -14.03
N THR A 7 -6.70 14.79 -13.12
CA THR A 7 -5.44 15.57 -13.10
C THR A 7 -4.45 15.01 -12.08
N PHE A 8 -4.48 13.71 -11.78
CA PHE A 8 -3.27 13.06 -11.31
C PHE A 8 -2.34 12.91 -12.52
N THR A 9 -1.32 13.77 -12.55
CA THR A 9 -0.46 13.94 -13.71
C THR A 9 0.20 12.62 -14.12
N LEU A 10 0.34 12.41 -15.43
CA LEU A 10 1.24 11.39 -16.00
C LEU A 10 2.61 11.38 -15.29
N ALA A 11 3.08 12.57 -14.88
CA ALA A 11 4.29 12.73 -14.09
C ALA A 11 4.24 12.03 -12.71
N ALA A 12 3.10 12.04 -12.02
CA ALA A 12 2.93 11.33 -10.74
C ALA A 12 2.99 9.81 -10.92
N LEU A 13 2.39 9.29 -12.00
CA LEU A 13 2.47 7.86 -12.34
C LEU A 13 3.90 7.46 -12.73
N GLN A 14 4.57 8.23 -13.58
CA GLN A 14 5.98 8.01 -13.94
C GLN A 14 6.90 8.08 -12.71
N THR A 15 6.63 9.01 -11.79
CA THR A 15 7.34 9.07 -10.50
C THR A 15 7.13 7.79 -9.69
N ALA A 16 5.88 7.32 -9.59
CA ALA A 16 5.56 6.08 -8.89
C ALA A 16 6.24 4.86 -9.54
N GLU A 17 6.30 4.78 -10.88
CA GLU A 17 7.01 3.73 -11.62
C GLU A 17 8.52 3.70 -11.29
N GLY A 18 9.16 4.87 -11.30
CA GLY A 18 10.58 5.00 -10.99
C GLY A 18 10.89 4.59 -9.56
N ILE A 19 10.06 5.04 -8.60
CA ILE A 19 10.22 4.65 -7.20
C ILE A 19 9.98 3.16 -7.02
N ALA A 20 8.90 2.60 -7.57
CA ALA A 20 8.59 1.19 -7.42
C ALA A 20 9.65 0.27 -8.05
N SER A 21 10.19 0.66 -9.22
CA SER A 21 11.29 -0.07 -9.87
C SER A 21 12.58 -0.04 -9.03
N SER A 22 12.82 1.04 -8.28
CA SER A 22 13.96 1.20 -7.39
C SER A 22 13.80 0.42 -6.08
N LEU A 23 12.63 0.50 -5.45
CA LEU A 23 12.36 -0.15 -4.16
C LEU A 23 12.14 -1.67 -4.28
N TRP A 24 11.64 -2.14 -5.42
CA TRP A 24 11.34 -3.56 -5.66
C TRP A 24 11.95 -4.09 -6.96
N PRO A 25 13.30 -4.16 -7.06
CA PRO A 25 14.00 -4.53 -8.28
C PRO A 25 13.66 -5.94 -8.79
N ARG A 26 13.18 -6.83 -7.91
CA ARG A 26 12.73 -8.20 -8.28
C ARG A 26 11.65 -8.21 -9.37
N TYR A 27 10.78 -7.20 -9.40
CA TYR A 27 9.72 -7.08 -10.41
C TYR A 27 10.20 -6.41 -11.71
N GLY A 28 11.46 -5.96 -11.75
CA GLY A 28 12.04 -5.21 -12.86
C GLY A 28 11.34 -3.87 -13.07
N ARG A 29 11.29 -3.44 -14.33
CA ARG A 29 10.51 -2.26 -14.70
C ARG A 29 9.01 -2.54 -14.49
N VAL A 30 8.34 -1.62 -13.81
CA VAL A 30 6.89 -1.64 -13.63
C VAL A 30 6.24 -0.51 -14.41
N SER A 31 4.97 -0.67 -14.75
CA SER A 31 4.11 0.42 -15.24
C SER A 31 3.05 0.74 -14.18
N ALA A 32 2.65 2.00 -14.06
CA ALA A 32 1.70 2.44 -13.05
C ALA A 32 0.43 3.00 -13.68
N THR A 33 -0.72 2.59 -13.16
CA THR A 33 -2.03 3.12 -13.54
C THR A 33 -2.83 3.50 -12.29
N LEU A 34 -3.76 4.45 -12.42
CA LEU A 34 -4.75 4.70 -11.37
C LEU A 34 -6.03 3.96 -11.71
N ARG A 35 -6.57 3.23 -10.73
CA ARG A 35 -7.79 2.45 -10.91
C ARG A 35 -8.64 2.47 -9.65
N PRO A 36 -9.98 2.59 -9.76
CA PRO A 36 -10.85 2.28 -8.65
C PRO A 36 -10.79 0.77 -8.37
N ILE A 37 -10.60 0.39 -7.10
CA ILE A 37 -10.67 -0.99 -6.64
C ILE A 37 -11.64 -1.11 -5.48
N ARG A 38 -12.41 -2.20 -5.49
CA ARG A 38 -13.34 -2.51 -4.41
C ARG A 38 -12.58 -2.82 -3.12
N ILE A 39 -12.96 -2.18 -2.03
CA ILE A 39 -12.27 -2.37 -0.74
C ILE A 39 -12.33 -3.83 -0.28
N ASP A 40 -13.46 -4.50 -0.51
CA ASP A 40 -13.65 -5.89 -0.11
C ASP A 40 -12.83 -6.90 -0.95
N SER A 41 -12.27 -6.49 -2.10
CA SER A 41 -11.34 -7.34 -2.87
C SER A 41 -9.89 -7.17 -2.43
N LEU A 42 -9.59 -6.23 -1.53
CA LEU A 42 -8.23 -6.02 -1.04
C LEU A 42 -7.78 -7.19 -0.18
N LYS A 43 -6.52 -7.56 -0.36
CA LYS A 43 -5.85 -8.57 0.44
C LYS A 43 -4.72 -7.94 1.24
N THR A 44 -4.40 -8.50 2.39
CA THR A 44 -3.39 -7.96 3.30
C THR A 44 -2.59 -9.08 3.94
N VAL A 45 -1.46 -8.69 4.53
CA VAL A 45 -0.61 -9.54 5.37
C VAL A 45 -0.81 -9.26 6.86
N GLN A 46 -1.61 -8.25 7.22
CA GLN A 46 -1.97 -7.97 8.62
C GLN A 46 -3.30 -8.65 8.91
N ASN A 47 -3.30 -9.59 9.86
CA ASN A 47 -4.48 -10.30 10.33
C ASN A 47 -5.18 -9.58 11.50
N VAL A 48 -4.46 -8.76 12.27
CA VAL A 48 -4.99 -8.00 13.40
C VAL A 48 -4.57 -6.53 13.29
N VAL A 49 -5.46 -5.61 13.65
CA VAL A 49 -5.17 -4.19 13.81
C VAL A 49 -5.55 -3.70 15.21
N GLN A 50 -4.80 -2.73 15.74
CA GLN A 50 -5.08 -2.15 17.04
C GLN A 50 -6.26 -1.18 16.96
N GLN A 51 -7.26 -1.36 17.81
CA GLN A 51 -8.47 -0.55 17.84
C GLN A 51 -8.20 0.95 18.04
N SER A 52 -7.33 1.31 18.98
CA SER A 52 -6.99 2.72 19.25
C SER A 52 -6.29 3.39 18.07
N HIS A 53 -5.46 2.64 17.32
CA HIS A 53 -4.85 3.15 16.11
C HIS A 53 -5.87 3.29 14.98
N LEU A 54 -6.77 2.32 14.81
CA LEU A 54 -7.85 2.39 13.83
C LEU A 54 -8.74 3.62 14.07
N GLN A 55 -9.11 3.91 15.32
CA GLN A 55 -9.90 5.10 15.68
C GLN A 55 -9.19 6.40 15.31
N ARG A 56 -7.88 6.52 15.55
CA ARG A 56 -7.08 7.69 15.14
C ARG A 56 -7.06 7.84 13.61
N VAL A 57 -6.88 6.74 12.89
CA VAL A 57 -6.86 6.74 11.42
C VAL A 57 -8.24 7.09 10.85
N GLN A 58 -9.33 6.66 11.47
CA GLN A 58 -10.69 7.03 11.06
C GLN A 58 -10.90 8.54 11.06
N ALA A 59 -10.45 9.25 12.10
CA ALA A 59 -10.56 10.71 12.14
C ALA A 59 -9.78 11.39 10.98
N ALA A 60 -8.62 10.86 10.61
CA ALA A 60 -7.85 11.36 9.47
C ALA A 60 -8.55 11.07 8.13
N VAL A 61 -9.11 9.86 7.97
CA VAL A 61 -9.87 9.46 6.78
C VAL A 61 -11.11 10.35 6.59
N ASP A 62 -11.83 10.66 7.67
CA ASP A 62 -12.96 11.57 7.63
C ASP A 62 -12.58 12.94 7.10
N CYS A 63 -11.46 13.48 7.59
CA CYS A 63 -10.94 14.77 7.16
C CYS A 63 -10.61 14.76 5.66
N TRP A 64 -9.96 13.70 5.17
CA TRP A 64 -9.65 13.57 3.73
C TRP A 64 -10.90 13.42 2.87
N ILE A 65 -11.87 12.62 3.31
CA ILE A 65 -13.16 12.47 2.63
C ILE A 65 -13.88 13.81 2.54
N ALA A 66 -13.96 14.56 3.65
CA ALA A 66 -14.59 15.87 3.69
C ALA A 66 -13.90 16.89 2.77
N GLN A 67 -12.58 16.75 2.58
CA GLN A 67 -11.78 17.61 1.70
C GLN A 67 -11.74 17.15 0.23
N GLY A 68 -12.41 16.04 -0.13
CA GLY A 68 -12.34 15.47 -1.47
C GLY A 68 -10.93 15.01 -1.87
N ARG A 69 -10.08 14.68 -0.88
CA ARG A 69 -8.70 14.23 -1.12
C ARG A 69 -8.66 12.72 -1.36
N PRO A 70 -7.72 12.23 -2.21
CA PRO A 70 -7.53 10.79 -2.38
C PRO A 70 -7.07 10.17 -1.06
N LEU A 71 -7.63 9.01 -0.71
CA LEU A 71 -7.21 8.24 0.46
C LEU A 71 -5.84 7.57 0.27
N PHE A 72 -5.49 7.29 -0.99
CA PHE A 72 -4.25 6.67 -1.41
C PHE A 72 -3.65 7.50 -2.55
N PRO A 73 -2.93 8.60 -2.23
CA PRO A 73 -2.23 9.35 -3.26
C PRO A 73 -1.18 8.46 -3.95
N PRO A 74 -0.83 8.74 -5.22
CA PRO A 74 0.29 8.06 -5.88
C PRO A 74 1.57 8.12 -5.05
N LEU A 75 2.36 7.06 -5.13
CA LEU A 75 3.63 6.95 -4.40
C LEU A 75 4.53 8.16 -4.75
N SER A 76 4.96 8.91 -3.74
CA SER A 76 5.87 10.05 -3.91
C SER A 76 7.20 9.80 -3.20
N ALA A 77 8.27 10.40 -3.73
CA ALA A 77 9.61 10.32 -3.13
C ALA A 77 9.67 10.96 -1.73
N THR A 78 8.76 11.89 -1.45
CA THR A 78 8.71 12.68 -0.20
C THR A 78 7.94 12.02 0.93
N THR A 79 7.24 10.90 0.69
CA THR A 79 6.52 10.19 1.76
C THR A 79 7.51 9.44 2.66
N SER A 80 8.20 10.16 3.54
CA SER A 80 8.90 9.58 4.69
C SER A 80 7.86 9.22 5.75
N GLY A 81 7.33 8.01 5.71
CA GLY A 81 6.42 7.56 6.76
C GLY A 81 5.56 6.38 6.34
N SER A 82 5.71 5.29 7.08
CA SER A 82 5.00 4.00 6.96
C SER A 82 5.54 3.03 5.90
N ALA A 83 5.89 1.84 6.39
CA ALA A 83 6.24 0.68 5.58
C ALA A 83 4.95 0.10 4.97
N GLY A 84 4.60 0.56 3.77
CA GLY A 84 3.55 -0.07 2.96
C GLY A 84 3.99 -1.46 2.52
N VAL A 85 3.04 -2.38 2.38
CA VAL A 85 3.29 -3.73 1.86
C VAL A 85 2.80 -3.77 0.41
N LEU A 86 3.65 -4.25 -0.49
CA LEU A 86 3.22 -4.58 -1.84
C LEU A 86 2.46 -5.91 -1.80
N VAL A 87 1.19 -5.88 -2.19
CA VAL A 87 0.31 -7.05 -2.24
C VAL A 87 -0.16 -7.27 -3.66
N ASP A 88 -0.28 -8.53 -4.07
CA ASP A 88 -0.98 -8.88 -5.30
C ASP A 88 -2.48 -8.64 -5.11
N LEU A 89 -3.06 -7.94 -6.07
CA LEU A 89 -4.49 -7.64 -6.06
C LEU A 89 -5.33 -8.82 -6.53
N THR A 90 -4.79 -9.66 -7.41
CA THR A 90 -5.49 -10.77 -8.05
C THR A 90 -4.50 -11.79 -8.60
N ASP A 91 -4.99 -12.91 -9.13
CA ASP A 91 -4.15 -13.91 -9.83
C ASP A 91 -3.63 -13.40 -11.21
N THR A 92 -3.73 -12.09 -11.48
CA THR A 92 -3.24 -11.44 -12.71
C THR A 92 -1.77 -11.05 -12.64
N GLY A 93 -1.16 -11.06 -11.44
CA GLY A 93 0.19 -10.54 -11.19
C GLY A 93 0.28 -9.01 -11.11
N GLU A 94 -0.85 -8.32 -10.95
CA GLU A 94 -0.91 -6.89 -10.65
C GLU A 94 -0.69 -6.59 -9.17
N LEU A 95 0.15 -5.60 -8.90
CA LEU A 95 0.62 -5.26 -7.57
C LEU A 95 0.00 -3.94 -7.11
N MET A 96 -0.35 -3.86 -5.83
CA MET A 96 -0.75 -2.61 -5.17
C MET A 96 0.02 -2.45 -3.88
N ILE A 97 0.38 -1.21 -3.57
CA ILE A 97 0.89 -0.88 -2.24
C ILE A 97 -0.31 -0.63 -1.33
N ILE A 98 -0.46 -1.47 -0.31
CA ILE A 98 -1.32 -1.15 0.83
C ILE A 98 -0.45 -0.43 1.86
N ASP A 99 -0.47 0.89 1.80
CA ASP A 99 0.11 1.76 2.83
C ASP A 99 -0.93 2.07 3.91
N GLY A 100 -1.04 1.14 4.86
CA GLY A 100 -1.91 1.26 6.03
C GLY A 100 -3.24 0.52 5.89
N VAL A 101 -3.27 -0.73 6.32
CA VAL A 101 -4.49 -1.56 6.46
C VAL A 101 -5.57 -0.84 7.26
N HIS A 102 -5.16 -0.08 8.29
CA HIS A 102 -6.04 0.76 9.09
C HIS A 102 -6.79 1.81 8.25
N ARG A 103 -6.19 2.36 7.19
CA ARG A 103 -6.86 3.32 6.29
C ARG A 103 -7.93 2.63 5.45
N CYS A 104 -7.62 1.45 4.91
CA CYS A 104 -8.61 0.65 4.16
C CYS A 104 -9.80 0.26 5.04
N LEU A 105 -9.53 -0.22 6.27
CA LEU A 105 -10.57 -0.56 7.24
C LEU A 105 -11.38 0.66 7.68
N ALA A 106 -10.72 1.79 7.92
CA ALA A 106 -11.39 3.05 8.24
C ALA A 106 -12.33 3.49 7.11
N ALA A 107 -11.87 3.46 5.86
CA ALA A 107 -12.68 3.80 4.69
C ALA A 107 -13.90 2.87 4.56
N ARG A 108 -13.69 1.55 4.73
CA ARG A 108 -14.77 0.55 4.74
C ARG A 108 -15.82 0.84 5.80
N ASN A 109 -15.38 1.12 7.04
CA ASN A 109 -16.28 1.43 8.15
C ASN A 109 -17.07 2.73 7.95
N ARG A 110 -16.64 3.59 7.01
CA ARG A 110 -17.37 4.81 6.59
C ARG A 110 -18.19 4.61 5.32
N GLY A 111 -18.46 3.37 4.95
CA GLY A 111 -19.32 3.04 3.80
C GLY A 111 -18.66 3.31 2.45
N ARG A 112 -17.33 3.49 2.38
CA ARG A 112 -16.64 3.50 1.10
C ARG A 112 -16.57 2.07 0.58
N HIS A 113 -16.97 1.89 -0.67
CA HIS A 113 -16.90 0.59 -1.35
C HIS A 113 -15.72 0.50 -2.31
N GLU A 114 -15.19 1.64 -2.75
CA GLU A 114 -14.10 1.73 -3.72
C GLU A 114 -13.02 2.72 -3.25
N LEU A 115 -11.79 2.47 -3.68
CA LEU A 115 -10.63 3.32 -3.48
C LEU A 115 -9.94 3.54 -4.82
N LEU A 116 -9.64 4.78 -5.16
CA LEU A 116 -8.72 5.09 -6.25
C LEU A 116 -7.29 4.80 -5.76
N VAL A 117 -6.63 3.85 -6.40
CA VAL A 117 -5.32 3.31 -5.98
C VAL A 117 -4.36 3.25 -7.15
N THR A 118 -3.06 3.30 -6.86
CA THR A 118 -2.01 3.08 -7.86
C THR A 118 -1.76 1.58 -8.01
N ILE A 119 -1.92 1.09 -9.24
CA ILE A 119 -1.68 -0.30 -9.63
C ILE A 119 -0.39 -0.37 -10.41
N PHE A 120 0.50 -1.26 -9.98
CA PHE A 120 1.76 -1.55 -10.63
C PHE A 120 1.64 -2.86 -11.42
N THR A 121 1.85 -2.79 -12.73
CA THR A 121 1.94 -3.98 -13.58
C THR A 121 3.41 -4.27 -13.85
N PRO A 122 3.97 -5.36 -13.28
CA PRO A 122 5.37 -5.71 -13.44
C PRO A 122 5.62 -6.33 -14.82
N ARG A 123 6.80 -6.08 -15.41
CA ARG A 123 7.20 -6.77 -16.64
C ARG A 123 7.44 -8.27 -16.42
N ARG A 124 7.82 -8.65 -15.20
CA ARG A 124 7.99 -10.03 -14.77
C ARG A 124 6.96 -10.32 -13.67
N PRO A 125 5.84 -10.99 -13.99
CA PRO A 125 4.92 -11.42 -12.95
C PRO A 125 5.64 -12.44 -12.08
N LEU A 126 5.73 -12.16 -10.78
CA LEU A 126 6.24 -13.08 -9.78
C LEU A 126 5.09 -13.44 -8.86
N PRO A 127 5.05 -14.69 -8.35
CA PRO A 127 4.00 -15.08 -7.43
C PRO A 127 4.03 -14.22 -6.17
N PRO A 128 2.87 -14.06 -5.51
CA PRO A 128 2.81 -13.37 -4.25
C PRO A 128 3.74 -14.09 -3.27
N PRO A 129 4.47 -13.32 -2.48
CA PRO A 129 5.58 -13.78 -1.66
C PRO A 129 5.16 -14.41 -0.33
N GLY A 130 3.89 -14.84 -0.22
CA GLY A 130 3.32 -15.43 0.99
C GLY A 130 1.80 -15.47 0.95
N ARG A 131 1.22 -16.05 2.00
CA ARG A 131 -0.24 -16.16 2.13
C ARG A 131 -0.84 -14.79 2.42
N LEU A 132 -1.71 -14.34 1.53
CA LEU A 132 -2.52 -13.15 1.73
C LEU A 132 -3.87 -13.52 2.35
N LEU A 133 -4.39 -12.68 3.23
CA LEU A 133 -5.76 -12.79 3.75
C LEU A 133 -6.65 -11.69 3.18
N SER A 134 -7.96 -11.93 3.11
CA SER A 134 -8.92 -10.88 2.75
C SER A 134 -8.92 -9.78 3.81
N LEU A 135 -8.99 -8.52 3.40
CA LEU A 135 -9.19 -7.38 4.31
C LEU A 135 -10.44 -7.55 5.18
N ALA A 136 -11.45 -8.27 4.69
CA ALA A 136 -12.67 -8.54 5.45
C ALA A 136 -12.44 -9.44 6.67
N ASN A 137 -11.35 -10.20 6.69
CA ASN A 137 -10.99 -11.14 7.75
C ASN A 137 -9.98 -10.54 8.74
N VAL A 138 -9.70 -9.24 8.65
CA VAL A 138 -8.83 -8.56 9.61
C VAL A 138 -9.59 -8.30 10.90
N GLU A 139 -9.06 -8.81 12.00
CA GLU A 139 -9.62 -8.61 13.33
C GLU A 139 -9.20 -7.26 13.91
N VAL A 140 -10.12 -6.60 14.62
CA VAL A 140 -9.83 -5.37 15.36
C VAL A 140 -9.74 -5.73 16.83
N SER A 141 -8.57 -5.54 17.45
CA SER A 141 -8.34 -5.89 18.85
C SER A 141 -7.98 -4.65 19.70
N PRO A 142 -8.51 -4.52 20.93
CA PRO A 142 -8.07 -3.50 21.88
C PRO A 142 -6.62 -3.74 22.35
N GLU A 143 -6.22 -5.01 22.45
CA GLU A 143 -4.88 -5.47 22.78
C GLU A 143 -4.37 -6.31 21.61
N PRO A 144 -3.58 -5.74 20.68
CA PRO A 144 -2.97 -6.55 19.64
C PRO A 144 -2.01 -7.50 20.37
N THR A 145 -2.43 -8.74 20.59
CA THR A 145 -1.56 -9.80 21.07
C THR A 145 -0.40 -9.95 20.08
N ASP A 146 0.73 -10.51 20.50
CA ASP A 146 1.94 -10.75 19.69
C ASP A 146 1.70 -11.59 18.40
N LEU A 147 0.45 -11.93 18.10
CA LEU A 147 -0.05 -12.45 16.84
C LEU A 147 -0.03 -11.37 15.73
N MET A 148 1.17 -10.89 15.37
CA MET A 148 1.45 -10.37 14.02
C MET A 148 2.10 -11.49 13.18
N PRO A 149 1.41 -12.61 12.87
CA PRO A 149 2.03 -13.90 12.64
C PRO A 149 2.51 -14.09 11.20
N ILE A 150 2.27 -13.12 10.29
CA ILE A 150 2.63 -13.30 8.88
C ILE A 150 3.98 -12.66 8.56
N ARG A 151 4.47 -11.69 9.35
CA ARG A 151 5.77 -11.04 9.05
C ARG A 151 6.93 -12.03 9.03
N ASP A 152 6.95 -12.97 9.96
CA ASP A 152 8.04 -13.96 10.07
C ASP A 152 8.03 -15.00 8.94
N GLN A 153 6.93 -15.07 8.17
CA GLN A 153 6.78 -15.94 6.99
C GLN A 153 6.88 -15.18 5.67
N LEU A 154 7.13 -13.87 5.72
CA LEU A 154 7.17 -13.01 4.53
C LEU A 154 8.59 -12.57 4.23
N ASP A 155 8.93 -12.63 2.95
CA ASP A 155 10.16 -12.06 2.43
C ASP A 155 10.22 -10.55 2.75
N GLY A 156 11.36 -10.07 3.27
CA GLY A 156 11.59 -8.66 3.53
C GLY A 156 11.48 -7.79 2.27
N SER A 157 11.66 -8.39 1.08
CA SER A 157 11.60 -7.72 -0.23
C SER A 157 10.22 -7.21 -0.64
N LEU A 158 9.21 -7.30 0.23
CA LEU A 158 7.81 -6.93 -0.04
C LEU A 158 7.36 -5.67 0.65
N PHE A 159 8.06 -5.39 1.73
CA PHE A 159 7.85 -4.18 2.47
C PHE A 159 8.60 -3.09 1.73
N ARG A 160 8.00 -1.91 1.68
CA ARG A 160 8.77 -0.70 1.42
C ARG A 160 9.94 -0.72 2.41
N PRO A 161 11.20 -0.58 1.95
CA PRO A 161 12.34 -0.40 2.85
C PRO A 161 11.98 0.66 3.89
N GLY A 162 11.90 0.26 5.17
CA GLY A 162 11.79 1.23 6.25
C GLY A 162 13.02 2.15 6.20
N SER A 163 12.93 3.34 6.81
CA SER A 163 14.03 4.32 6.86
C SER A 163 15.39 3.75 7.28
N ARG A 164 15.43 2.59 7.95
CA ARG A 164 16.65 1.84 8.27
C ARG A 164 17.30 1.14 7.06
N ILE A 165 16.52 0.47 6.21
CA ILE A 165 17.05 -0.26 5.03
C ILE A 165 17.38 0.72 3.89
N ALA A 166 16.64 1.83 3.77
CA ALA A 166 16.98 2.89 2.82
C ALA A 166 18.33 3.55 3.15
N ALA A 167 18.62 3.77 4.45
CA ALA A 167 19.92 4.27 4.89
C ALA A 167 21.05 3.24 4.69
N ASP A 168 20.79 1.94 4.92
CA ASP A 168 21.77 0.87 4.65
C ASP A 168 22.05 0.72 3.14
N LEU A 169 21.03 0.90 2.28
CA LEU A 169 21.18 0.90 0.83
C LEU A 169 21.90 2.16 0.32
N GLU A 170 21.58 3.35 0.83
CA GLU A 170 22.31 4.59 0.51
C GLU A 170 23.79 4.50 0.93
N ALA A 171 24.09 3.92 2.10
CA ALA A 171 25.46 3.69 2.54
C ALA A 171 26.21 2.66 1.67
N ALA A 172 25.52 1.61 1.18
CA ALA A 172 26.11 0.61 0.29
C ALA A 172 26.42 1.17 -1.11
N PHE A 173 25.59 2.09 -1.62
CA PHE A 173 25.82 2.77 -2.91
C PHE A 173 26.77 3.98 -2.83
N ALA A 174 27.03 4.53 -1.63
CA ALA A 174 28.01 5.59 -1.42
C ALA A 174 29.46 5.08 -1.36
N LEU A 175 29.67 3.76 -1.37
CA LEU A 175 30.99 3.10 -1.30
C LEU A 175 31.37 2.34 -2.59
N SER A 176 30.60 2.52 -3.66
CA SER A 176 30.84 1.98 -5.01
C SER A 176 30.98 3.10 -6.02
#